data_AF-A0A9X5XIW5-F1
#
_entry.id   AF-A0A9X5XIW5-F1
#
_cell.length_a   1.000
_cell.length_b   1.000
_cell.length_c   1.000
_cell.angle_alpha   90.00
_cell.angle_beta   90.00
_cell.angle_gamma   90.00
#
_symmetry.space_group_name_H-M   'P 1'
#
loop_
_entity.id
_entity.type
_entity.pdbx_description
1 polymer ?
#
loop_
_entity_poly.entity_id
_entity_poly.type
_entity_poly.pdbx_seq_one_letter_code
_entity_poly.pdbx_strand_id
1 'polypeptide(L)'
;DGDGGFTIKDSRIAESSGLAASHLHPGIYWTHNDSDDGPYIYAVDSRTGETVATITMKGVGAPRDVEAISLGPDGDLYVGDIGDNLGGKWSYVWIYKLPEPKVLKDQTIRATQYVVKYADGPRNAEALMVHPKTGRVY
;
A
#
# COMPACT_ATOMS: atom_id res chain seq x y z
N ASP A 1 20.55 -17.76 -0.96
CA ASP A 1 19.31 -18.56 -1.02
C ASP A 1 18.08 -17.66 -1.20
N GLY A 2 18.11 -16.74 -2.17
CA GLY A 2 17.06 -15.72 -2.39
C GLY A 2 16.32 -15.91 -3.72
N ASP A 3 16.42 -17.10 -4.29
CA ASP A 3 16.17 -17.36 -5.72
C ASP A 3 14.87 -18.14 -5.93
N GLY A 4 14.23 -18.61 -4.84
CA GLY A 4 12.90 -19.17 -4.85
C GLY A 4 11.89 -18.06 -4.60
N GLY A 5 11.11 -17.68 -5.62
CA GLY A 5 9.95 -16.81 -5.41
C GLY A 5 9.01 -17.36 -4.32
N PHE A 6 8.17 -16.51 -3.75
CA PHE A 6 7.19 -16.91 -2.74
C PHE A 6 5.76 -16.81 -3.28
N THR A 7 4.85 -17.49 -2.58
CA THR A 7 3.41 -17.41 -2.83
C THR A 7 2.74 -16.98 -1.55
N ILE A 8 1.92 -15.93 -1.62
CA ILE A 8 1.09 -15.47 -0.50
C ILE A 8 0.10 -16.60 -0.15
N LYS A 9 0.05 -17.00 1.12
CA LYS A 9 -0.78 -18.13 1.59
C LYS A 9 -2.09 -17.72 2.24
N ASP A 10 -2.23 -16.44 2.56
CA ASP A 10 -3.36 -15.93 3.32
C ASP A 10 -4.55 -15.66 2.40
N SER A 11 -5.64 -16.41 2.60
CA SER A 11 -6.85 -16.29 1.79
C SER A 11 -7.55 -14.94 1.94
N ARG A 12 -7.18 -14.13 2.94
CA ARG A 12 -7.64 -12.74 3.06
C ARG A 12 -7.03 -11.85 1.99
N ILE A 13 -5.86 -12.21 1.45
CA ILE A 13 -5.19 -11.49 0.37
C ILE A 13 -5.59 -12.14 -0.95
N ALA A 14 -6.80 -11.81 -1.42
CA ALA A 14 -7.37 -12.39 -2.64
C ALA A 14 -6.83 -11.74 -3.92
N GLU A 15 -6.48 -10.45 -3.87
CA GLU A 15 -6.12 -9.62 -5.04
C GLU A 15 -5.02 -8.61 -4.66
N SER A 16 -3.80 -9.10 -4.44
CA SER A 16 -2.63 -8.24 -4.16
C SER A 16 -2.30 -7.32 -5.35
N SER A 17 -2.69 -6.04 -5.29
CA SER A 17 -2.36 -5.04 -6.33
C SER A 17 -0.98 -4.40 -6.18
N GLY A 18 -0.48 -4.27 -4.94
CA GLY A 18 0.79 -3.60 -4.65
C GLY A 18 1.77 -4.45 -3.85
N LEU A 19 3.08 -4.22 -4.04
CA LEU A 19 4.14 -4.84 -3.24
C LEU A 19 5.30 -3.88 -2.97
N ALA A 20 5.69 -3.70 -1.72
CA ALA A 20 6.86 -2.90 -1.31
C ALA A 20 7.74 -3.65 -0.31
N ALA A 21 9.04 -3.77 -0.58
CA ALA A 21 9.99 -4.40 0.34
C ALA A 21 10.19 -3.52 1.58
N SER A 22 10.01 -4.08 2.77
CA SER A 22 10.17 -3.37 4.04
C SER A 22 11.58 -2.78 4.22
N HIS A 23 11.67 -1.57 4.77
CA HIS A 23 12.94 -0.98 5.18
C HIS A 23 13.33 -1.42 6.59
N LEU A 24 12.36 -1.53 7.51
CA LEU A 24 12.62 -1.90 8.91
C LEU A 24 12.78 -3.41 9.16
N HIS A 25 12.21 -4.25 8.29
CA HIS A 25 12.13 -5.71 8.50
C HIS A 25 12.66 -6.48 7.27
N PRO A 26 13.95 -6.85 7.24
CA PRO A 26 14.51 -7.64 6.15
C PRO A 26 13.73 -8.92 5.89
N GLY A 27 13.38 -9.18 4.63
CA GLY A 27 12.58 -10.35 4.21
C GLY A 27 11.07 -10.16 4.31
N ILE A 28 10.59 -8.98 4.69
CA ILE A 28 9.16 -8.65 4.69
C ILE A 28 8.80 -7.81 3.47
N TYR A 29 7.64 -8.12 2.88
CA TYR A 29 7.00 -7.28 1.88
C TYR A 29 5.64 -6.82 2.36
N TRP A 30 5.34 -5.55 2.15
CA TRP A 30 4.03 -4.95 2.38
C TRP A 30 3.17 -5.08 1.13
N THR A 31 1.92 -5.48 1.31
CA THR A 31 0.91 -5.58 0.25
C THR A 31 -0.46 -5.13 0.75
N HIS A 32 -1.40 -4.93 -0.16
CA HIS A 32 -2.80 -4.67 0.11
C HIS A 32 -3.61 -5.36 -0.99
N ASN A 33 -4.89 -5.64 -0.69
CA ASN A 33 -5.81 -5.98 -1.76
C ASN A 33 -6.23 -4.73 -2.54
N ASP A 34 -6.82 -4.95 -3.72
CA ASP A 34 -7.57 -3.96 -4.47
C ASP A 34 -8.90 -3.57 -3.76
N SER A 35 -9.93 -3.21 -4.53
CA SER A 35 -11.29 -2.85 -4.13
C SER A 35 -11.93 -3.78 -3.06
N ASP A 36 -12.84 -3.19 -2.27
CA ASP A 36 -13.76 -3.86 -1.34
C ASP A 36 -13.17 -4.64 -0.14
N ASP A 37 -11.84 -4.65 0.06
CA ASP A 37 -11.22 -5.30 1.24
C ASP A 37 -11.15 -4.37 2.47
N GLY A 38 -11.05 -3.06 2.23
CA GLY A 38 -11.00 -2.04 3.27
C GLY A 38 -9.58 -1.53 3.55
N PRO A 39 -9.35 -0.83 4.69
CA PRO A 39 -8.13 -0.06 4.93
C PRO A 39 -6.99 -0.92 5.49
N TYR A 40 -6.70 -2.06 4.87
CA TYR A 40 -5.70 -3.02 5.35
C TYR A 40 -4.39 -2.99 4.56
N ILE A 41 -3.29 -3.22 5.26
CA ILE A 41 -1.97 -3.49 4.69
C ILE A 41 -1.43 -4.73 5.39
N TYR A 42 -0.91 -5.68 4.62
CA TYR A 42 -0.41 -6.95 5.11
C TYR A 42 1.12 -7.01 5.00
N ALA A 43 1.79 -7.48 6.06
CA ALA A 43 3.19 -7.88 6.01
C ALA A 43 3.27 -9.36 5.66
N VAL A 44 3.97 -9.70 4.58
CA VAL A 44 4.21 -11.09 4.16
C VAL A 44 5.69 -11.43 4.27
N ASP A 45 6.00 -12.56 4.92
CA ASP A 45 7.35 -13.12 4.98
C ASP A 45 7.72 -13.75 3.64
N SER A 46 8.80 -13.29 3.02
CA SER A 46 9.20 -13.71 1.67
C SER A 46 9.82 -15.10 1.60
N ARG A 47 10.14 -15.71 2.74
CA ARG A 47 10.68 -17.08 2.81
C ARG A 47 9.55 -18.10 2.94
N THR A 48 8.47 -17.75 3.65
CA THR A 48 7.37 -18.68 3.94
C THR A 48 6.09 -18.38 3.17
N GLY A 49 5.89 -17.14 2.71
CA GLY A 49 4.63 -16.66 2.14
C GLY A 49 3.54 -16.39 3.18
N GLU A 50 3.88 -16.41 4.47
CA GLU A 50 2.92 -16.21 5.56
C GLU A 50 2.71 -14.72 5.86
N THR A 51 1.46 -14.35 6.11
CA THR A 51 1.13 -13.02 6.66
C THR A 51 1.51 -12.97 8.13
N VAL A 52 2.48 -12.11 8.47
CA VAL A 52 3.02 -11.98 9.83
C VAL A 52 2.48 -10.76 10.58
N ALA A 53 1.81 -9.83 9.89
CA ALA A 53 1.09 -8.72 10.50
C ALA A 53 0.02 -8.14 9.57
N THR A 54 -1.05 -7.62 10.16
CA THR A 54 -2.10 -6.85 9.49
C THR A 54 -2.17 -5.45 10.10
N ILE A 55 -1.96 -4.43 9.28
CA ILE A 55 -2.12 -3.03 9.67
C ILE A 55 -3.49 -2.55 9.23
N THR A 56 -4.30 -2.08 10.17
CA THR A 56 -5.53 -1.34 9.85
C THR A 56 -5.23 0.16 9.85
N MET A 57 -5.41 0.83 8.73
CA MET A 57 -5.29 2.28 8.66
C MET A 57 -6.51 2.94 9.32
N LYS A 58 -6.26 3.87 10.24
CA LYS A 58 -7.30 4.76 10.80
C LYS A 58 -7.05 6.20 10.41
N GLY A 59 -8.12 7.00 10.39
CA GLY A 59 -8.05 8.40 9.97
C GLY A 59 -8.14 8.60 8.45
N VAL A 60 -8.50 7.54 7.73
CA VAL A 60 -8.81 7.53 6.29
C VAL A 60 -10.32 7.40 6.10
N GLY A 61 -10.81 7.82 4.93
CA GLY A 61 -12.16 7.50 4.46
C GLY A 61 -12.32 6.00 4.16
N ALA A 62 -13.48 5.61 3.63
CA ALA A 62 -13.63 4.27 3.07
C ALA A 62 -12.78 4.17 1.78
N PRO A 63 -11.75 3.31 1.72
CA PRO A 63 -11.01 3.09 0.49
C PRO A 63 -11.92 2.59 -0.62
N ARG A 64 -11.58 2.90 -1.87
CA ARG A 64 -12.34 2.60 -3.07
C ARG A 64 -11.64 1.62 -3.98
N ASP A 65 -10.39 1.91 -4.36
CA ASP A 65 -9.62 1.21 -5.42
C ASP A 65 -8.12 1.39 -5.10
N VAL A 66 -7.61 0.57 -4.19
CA VAL A 66 -6.25 0.71 -3.66
C VAL A 66 -5.31 -0.09 -4.54
N GLU A 67 -4.41 0.61 -5.25
CA GLU A 67 -3.62 -0.02 -6.31
C GLU A 67 -2.11 -0.03 -6.05
N ALA A 68 -1.62 0.90 -5.23
CA ALA A 68 -0.18 1.08 -5.10
C ALA A 68 0.30 1.21 -3.66
N ILE A 69 1.50 0.69 -3.42
CA ILE A 69 2.23 0.88 -2.17
C ILE A 69 3.72 1.13 -2.45
N SER A 70 4.30 2.09 -1.73
CA SER A 70 5.71 2.46 -1.87
C SER A 70 6.27 2.95 -0.53
N LEU A 71 7.60 2.97 -0.40
CA LEU A 71 8.30 3.52 0.76
C LEU A 71 8.97 4.84 0.41
N GLY A 72 8.77 5.83 1.28
CA GLY A 72 9.44 7.11 1.18
C GLY A 72 10.84 7.13 1.78
N PRO A 73 11.63 8.18 1.50
CA PRO A 73 12.95 8.39 2.12
C PRO A 73 12.89 8.59 3.65
N ASP A 74 11.71 8.91 4.18
CA ASP A 74 11.43 9.08 5.59
C ASP A 74 11.10 7.75 6.30
N GLY A 75 11.01 6.65 5.55
CA GLY A 75 10.62 5.34 6.10
C GLY A 75 9.12 5.18 6.30
N ASP A 76 8.31 6.10 5.76
CA ASP A 76 6.86 5.96 5.78
C ASP A 76 6.37 5.17 4.57
N LEU A 77 5.29 4.42 4.78
CA LEU A 77 4.52 3.78 3.73
C LEU A 77 3.62 4.83 3.07
N TYR A 78 3.58 4.79 1.75
CA TYR A 78 2.70 5.57 0.89
C TYR A 78 1.80 4.60 0.15
N VAL A 79 0.49 4.70 0.36
CA VAL A 79 -0.52 3.81 -0.24
C VAL A 79 -1.45 4.64 -1.10
N GLY A 80 -1.61 4.26 -2.37
CA GLY A 80 -2.44 4.96 -3.34
C GLY A 80 -3.81 4.29 -3.49
N ASP A 81 -4.86 5.01 -3.11
CA ASP A 81 -6.23 4.80 -3.57
C ASP A 81 -6.39 5.64 -4.85
N ILE A 82 -5.84 5.09 -5.93
CA ILE A 82 -5.55 5.80 -7.18
C ILE A 82 -6.11 5.10 -8.41
N GLY A 83 -6.65 3.89 -8.23
CA GLY A 83 -7.43 3.21 -9.25
C GLY A 83 -8.66 4.02 -9.62
N ASP A 84 -9.24 3.70 -10.77
CA ASP A 84 -10.56 4.15 -11.17
C ASP A 84 -11.11 3.15 -12.20
N ASN A 85 -11.58 2.00 -11.70
CA ASN A 85 -12.28 0.98 -12.47
C ASN A 85 -13.55 1.50 -13.19
N LEU A 86 -13.93 2.77 -12.99
CA LEU A 86 -15.02 3.45 -13.71
C LEU A 86 -14.54 4.28 -14.91
N GLY A 87 -13.24 4.25 -15.24
CA GLY A 87 -12.65 4.91 -16.41
C GLY A 87 -12.25 6.36 -16.18
N GLY A 88 -11.82 6.72 -14.97
CA GLY A 88 -11.42 8.09 -14.63
C GLY A 88 -12.64 8.98 -14.36
N LYS A 89 -13.62 8.52 -13.57
CA LYS A 89 -14.76 9.35 -13.16
C LYS A 89 -14.50 10.14 -11.88
N TRP A 90 -13.54 9.73 -11.06
CA TRP A 90 -13.27 10.38 -9.80
C TRP A 90 -12.46 11.66 -9.98
N SER A 91 -13.06 12.78 -9.54
CA SER A 91 -12.43 14.12 -9.62
C SER A 91 -11.17 14.28 -8.76
N TYR A 92 -10.87 13.30 -7.92
CA TYR A 92 -9.68 13.22 -7.08
C TYR A 92 -9.44 11.76 -6.65
N VAL A 93 -8.19 11.49 -6.28
CA VAL A 93 -7.70 10.24 -5.70
C VAL A 93 -7.16 10.50 -4.29
N TRP A 94 -6.88 9.44 -3.53
CA TRP A 94 -6.24 9.58 -2.22
C TRP A 94 -4.87 8.93 -2.17
N ILE A 95 -3.99 9.57 -1.41
CA ILE A 95 -2.72 8.99 -1.01
C ILE A 95 -2.73 8.94 0.51
N TYR A 96 -2.55 7.76 1.07
CA TYR A 96 -2.40 7.54 2.50
C TYR A 96 -0.92 7.46 2.84
N LYS A 97 -0.53 8.13 3.93
CA LYS A 97 0.83 8.08 4.46
C LYS A 97 0.81 7.66 5.91
N LEU A 98 1.59 6.65 6.26
CA LEU A 98 1.70 6.14 7.63
C LEU A 98 3.11 5.62 7.91
N PRO A 99 3.57 5.68 9.17
CA PRO A 99 4.88 5.15 9.52
C PRO A 99 4.94 3.65 9.32
N GLU A 100 6.07 3.16 8.81
CA GLU A 100 6.35 1.72 8.86
C GLU A 100 6.44 1.26 10.32
N PRO A 101 5.68 0.24 10.75
CA PRO A 101 5.65 -0.16 12.14
C PRO A 101 6.99 -0.77 12.58
N LYS A 102 7.48 -0.41 13.76
CA LYS A 102 8.70 -0.99 14.33
C LYS A 102 8.53 -2.43 14.82
N VAL A 103 7.29 -2.88 15.03
CA VAL A 103 6.96 -4.23 15.53
C VAL A 103 5.89 -4.82 14.62
N LEU A 104 6.17 -5.99 14.07
CA LEU A 104 5.21 -6.76 13.27
C LEU A 104 4.20 -7.43 14.21
N LYS A 105 2.97 -6.94 14.15
CA LYS A 105 1.79 -7.51 14.79
C LYS A 105 0.57 -6.85 14.20
N ASP A 106 -0.58 -7.51 14.35
CA ASP A 106 -1.86 -6.90 14.05
C ASP A 106 -2.05 -5.63 14.90
N GLN A 107 -2.25 -4.49 14.23
CA GLN A 107 -2.38 -3.20 14.91
C GLN A 107 -3.04 -2.15 14.03
N THR A 108 -3.59 -1.13 14.68
CA THR A 108 -4.17 0.03 14.00
C THR A 108 -3.19 1.21 14.01
N ILE A 109 -2.85 1.72 12.83
CA ILE A 109 -1.94 2.86 12.68
C ILE A 109 -2.70 4.03 12.08
N ARG A 110 -2.47 5.23 12.62
CA ARG A 110 -3.07 6.44 12.06
C ARG A 110 -2.34 6.82 10.78
N ALA A 111 -3.08 6.91 9.68
CA ALA A 111 -2.57 7.45 8.43
C ALA A 111 -2.99 8.92 8.26
N THR A 112 -2.19 9.66 7.51
CA THR A 112 -2.55 10.95 6.95
C THR A 112 -3.11 10.72 5.55
N GLN A 113 -4.30 11.25 5.27
CA GLN A 113 -4.90 11.18 3.95
C GLN A 113 -4.68 12.49 3.18
N TYR A 114 -4.11 12.39 1.99
CA TYR A 114 -4.00 13.47 1.03
C TYR A 114 -5.06 13.32 -0.06
N VAL A 115 -5.76 14.41 -0.38
CA VAL A 115 -6.66 14.49 -1.53
C VAL A 115 -5.88 15.05 -2.71
N VAL A 116 -5.72 14.26 -3.76
CA VAL A 116 -4.87 14.59 -4.91
C VAL A 116 -5.71 14.70 -6.17
N LYS A 117 -5.41 15.71 -6.98
CA LYS A 117 -6.02 15.91 -8.29
C LYS A 117 -4.94 15.88 -9.35
N TYR A 118 -5.15 15.04 -10.37
CA TYR A 118 -4.33 15.06 -11.57
C TYR A 118 -4.53 16.39 -12.33
N ALA A 119 -3.43 17.01 -12.76
CA ALA A 119 -3.46 18.34 -13.37
C ALA A 119 -4.20 18.36 -14.71
N ASP A 120 -4.14 17.26 -15.45
CA ASP A 120 -4.71 17.04 -16.77
C ASP A 120 -5.96 16.15 -16.74
N GLY A 121 -6.58 15.99 -15.56
CA GLY A 121 -7.90 15.37 -15.38
C GLY A 121 -7.87 13.97 -14.77
N PRO A 122 -9.03 13.43 -14.38
CA PRO A 122 -9.14 12.08 -13.81
C PRO A 122 -8.57 10.97 -14.72
N ARG A 123 -8.10 9.87 -14.12
CA ARG A 123 -7.60 8.66 -14.80
C ARG A 123 -7.58 7.47 -13.86
N ASN A 124 -7.59 6.26 -14.43
CA ASN A 124 -7.22 5.05 -13.71
C ASN A 124 -5.69 4.95 -13.64
N ALA A 125 -5.12 4.74 -12.45
CA ALA A 125 -3.68 4.60 -12.25
C ALA A 125 -3.37 3.42 -11.34
N GLU A 126 -2.39 2.62 -11.76
CA GLU A 126 -2.04 1.35 -11.11
C GLU A 126 -0.73 1.41 -10.31
N ALA A 127 -0.02 2.54 -10.39
CA ALA A 127 1.33 2.64 -9.87
C ALA A 127 1.58 4.00 -9.20
N LEU A 128 2.36 3.94 -8.13
CA LEU A 128 2.87 5.09 -7.39
C LEU A 128 4.35 4.86 -7.09
N MET A 129 5.16 5.88 -7.31
CA MET A 129 6.59 5.85 -6.94
C MET A 129 6.95 7.04 -6.07
N VAL A 130 7.69 6.80 -4.99
CA VAL A 130 8.22 7.87 -4.14
C VAL A 130 9.70 8.03 -4.38
N HIS A 131 10.13 9.24 -4.75
CA HIS A 131 11.52 9.52 -5.01
C HIS A 131 12.36 9.36 -3.71
N PRO A 132 13.38 8.49 -3.70
CA PRO A 132 14.04 8.01 -2.47
C PRO A 132 14.98 9.02 -1.81
N LYS A 133 15.02 10.26 -2.30
CA LYS A 133 15.78 11.37 -1.67
C LYS A 133 14.94 12.60 -1.39
N THR A 134 13.90 12.84 -2.19
CA THR A 134 13.12 14.09 -2.13
C THR A 134 11.73 13.87 -1.58
N GLY A 135 11.25 12.63 -1.53
CA GLY A 135 9.88 12.31 -1.12
C GLY A 135 8.82 12.74 -2.13
N ARG A 136 9.23 13.16 -3.33
CA ARG A 136 8.29 13.49 -4.40
C ARG A 136 7.57 12.23 -4.85
N VAL A 137 6.24 12.28 -4.83
CA VAL A 137 5.36 11.21 -5.30
C VAL A 137 5.07 11.41 -6.79
N TYR A 138 5.11 10.30 -7.54
CA TYR A 138 4.82 10.19 -8.97
C TYR A 138 3.72 9.18 -9.19
#